data_AF-A0A4R1QH57-F1
#
_entry.id   AF-A0A4R1QH57-F1
#
_cell.length_a   1.000
_cell.length_b   1.000
_cell.length_c   1.000
_cell.angle_alpha   90.00
_cell.angle_beta   90.00
_cell.angle_gamma   90.00
#
_symmetry.space_group_name_H-M   'P 1'
#
loop_
_entity.id
_entity.type
_entity.pdbx_description
1 polymer ?
#
loop_
_entity_poly.entity_id
_entity_poly.type
_entity_poly.pdbx_seq_one_letter_code
_entity_poly.pdbx_strand_id
1 'polypeptide(L)' 'MDLLSWVLLIIALLVLTGGLLYTYRIGKRQKLQGEYDTEIDEKVAEHPYILNPVFLAYFIGIGLVIVYALYVAIRA' A
#
# COMPACT_ATOMS: atom_id res chain seq x y z
N MET A 1 -25.02 14.67 6.00
CA MET A 1 -23.95 14.36 5.03
C MET A 1 -24.13 15.31 3.89
N ASP A 2 -23.13 16.16 3.69
CA ASP A 2 -23.31 17.39 2.94
C ASP A 2 -22.67 17.22 1.56
N LEU A 3 -23.00 18.08 0.60
CA LEU A 3 -22.48 17.98 -0.78
C LEU A 3 -20.94 17.88 -0.80
N LEU A 4 -20.28 18.66 0.06
CA LEU A 4 -18.83 18.62 0.23
C LEU A 4 -18.34 17.23 0.67
N SER A 5 -19.01 16.60 1.64
CA SER A 5 -18.65 15.27 2.13
C SER A 5 -18.74 14.22 1.03
N TRP A 6 -19.77 14.29 0.18
CA TRP A 6 -19.95 13.39 -0.96
C TRP A 6 -18.86 13.56 -2.02
N VAL A 7 -18.52 14.82 -2.36
CA VAL A 7 -17.45 15.12 -3.32
C VAL A 7 -16.11 14.57 -2.82
N LEU A 8 -15.78 14.80 -1.55
CA LEU A 8 -14.54 14.30 -0.95
C LEU A 8 -14.48 12.76 -0.94
N LEU A 9 -15.59 12.09 -0.66
CA LEU A 9 -15.66 10.63 -0.63
C LEU A 9 -15.42 10.04 -2.03
N ILE A 10 -16.02 10.62 -3.07
CA ILE A 10 -15.81 10.20 -4.46
C ILE A 10 -14.34 10.38 -4.87
N ILE A 11 -13.74 11.54 -4.54
CA ILE A 11 -12.34 11.81 -4.84
C ILE A 11 -11.43 10.81 -4.12
N ALA A 12 -11.67 10.57 -2.83
CA ALA A 12 -10.90 9.59 -2.07
C ALA A 12 -10.99 8.19 -2.68
N LEU A 13 -12.20 7.76 -3.09
CA LEU A 13 -12.40 6.47 -3.75
C LEU A 13 -11.63 6.35 -5.06
N LEU A 14 -11.65 7.40 -5.90
CA LEU A 14 -10.90 7.44 -7.17
C LEU A 14 -9.39 7.38 -6.95
N VAL A 15 -8.86 8.10 -5.95
CA VAL A 15 -7.44 8.08 -5.61
C VAL A 15 -7.01 6.70 -5.11
N LEU A 16 -7.80 6.12 -4.20
CA LEU A 16 -7.50 4.79 -3.65
C LEU A 16 -7.54 3.70 -4.72
N THR A 17 -8.59 3.66 -5.53
CA THR A 17 -8.74 2.65 -6.60
C THR A 17 -7.72 2.87 -7.72
N GLY A 18 -7.52 4.11 -8.17
CA GLY A 18 -6.53 4.46 -9.18
C GLY A 18 -5.11 4.13 -8.74
N GLY A 19 -4.73 4.51 -7.51
CA GLY A 19 -3.44 4.20 -6.92
C GLY A 19 -3.22 2.69 -6.78
N LEU A 20 -4.21 1.95 -6.29
CA LEU A 20 -4.12 0.50 -6.16
C LEU A 20 -3.95 -0.21 -7.51
N LEU A 21 -4.72 0.19 -8.53
CA LEU A 21 -4.58 -0.36 -9.88
C LEU A 21 -3.22 -0.02 -10.51
N TYR A 22 -2.73 1.20 -10.31
CA TYR A 22 -1.44 1.65 -10.81
C TYR A 22 -0.28 0.90 -10.15
N THR A 23 -0.28 0.82 -8.81
CA THR A 23 0.70 0.06 -8.04
C THR A 23 0.67 -1.42 -8.40
N TYR A 24 -0.50 -2.02 -8.56
CA TYR A 24 -0.63 -3.42 -8.98
C TYR A 24 -0.04 -3.65 -10.38
N ARG A 25 -0.32 -2.75 -11.33
CA ARG A 25 0.22 -2.84 -12.70
C ARG A 25 1.75 -2.67 -12.72
N ILE A 26 2.31 -1.76 -11.93
CA ILE A 26 3.76 -1.57 -11.82
C ILE A 26 4.41 -2.78 -11.17
N GLY A 27 3.90 -3.25 -10.03
CA GLY A 27 4.44 -4.42 -9.34
C GLY A 27 4.42 -5.68 -10.22
N LYS A 28 3.37 -5.85 -11.05
CA LYS A 28 3.30 -6.95 -12.02
C LYS A 28 4.36 -6.83 -13.13
N ARG A 29 4.72 -5.61 -13.55
CA ARG A 29 5.78 -5.37 -14.55
C ARG A 29 7.18 -5.49 -13.96
N GLN A 30 7.35 -5.20 -12.68
CA GLN A 30 8.62 -5.37 -11.97
C GLN A 30 9.09 -6.83 -11.93
N LYS A 31 8.16 -7.80 -11.83
CA LYS A 31 8.48 -9.24 -11.98
C LYS A 31 9.09 -9.62 -13.34
N LEU A 32 8.94 -8.77 -14.37
CA LEU A 32 9.48 -9.00 -15.71
C LEU A 32 10.83 -8.30 -15.96
N GLN A 33 11.29 -7.44 -15.04
CA GLN A 33 12.57 -6.71 -15.14
C GLN A 33 13.76 -7.50 -14.57
N GLY A 34 13.74 -8.84 -14.65
CA GLY A 34 14.85 -9.70 -14.24
C GLY A 34 16.08 -9.67 -15.15
N GLU A 35 16.18 -8.68 -16.05
CA GLU A 35 17.25 -8.58 -17.06
C GLU A 35 18.41 -7.68 -16.59
N TYR A 36 18.21 -6.92 -15.49
CA TYR A 36 19.21 -6.01 -14.92
C TYR A 36 19.52 -6.25 -13.43
N ASP A 37 18.71 -7.03 -12.72
CA ASP A 37 18.96 -7.42 -11.32
C ASP A 37 19.69 -8.77 -11.29
N THR A 38 20.73 -8.89 -10.45
CA THR A 38 21.33 -10.19 -10.09
C THR A 38 20.25 -11.14 -9.57
N GLU A 39 20.42 -12.45 -9.78
CA GLU A 39 19.49 -13.47 -9.27
C GLU A 39 19.09 -13.17 -7.82
N ILE A 40 17.78 -13.00 -7.59
CA ILE A 40 17.24 -12.75 -6.25
C ILE A 40 17.61 -13.96 -5.39
N ASP A 41 18.37 -13.73 -4.32
CA ASP A 41 18.75 -14.77 -3.36
C ASP A 41 17.51 -15.60 -2.98
N GLU A 42 17.63 -16.93 -3.09
CA GLU A 42 16.53 -17.88 -2.96
C GLU A 42 15.72 -17.66 -1.66
N LYS A 43 16.38 -17.19 -0.60
CA LYS A 43 15.73 -16.90 0.69
C LYS A 43 14.85 -15.65 0.67
N VAL A 44 15.19 -14.65 -0.15
CA VAL A 44 14.41 -13.42 -0.31
C VAL A 44 13.19 -13.66 -1.21
N ALA A 45 13.32 -14.55 -2.19
CA ALA A 45 12.22 -14.98 -3.05
C ALA A 45 11.15 -15.79 -2.29
N GLU A 46 11.54 -16.52 -1.25
CA GLU A 46 10.62 -17.31 -0.40
C GLU A 46 9.73 -16.43 0.48
N HIS A 47 10.24 -15.28 0.93
CA HIS A 47 9.54 -14.35 1.83
C HIS A 47 9.57 -12.88 1.36
N PRO A 48 9.00 -12.58 0.18
CA PRO A 48 9.12 -11.27 -0.47
C PRO A 48 8.44 -10.12 0.29
N TYR A 49 7.51 -10.42 1.20
CA TYR A 49 6.80 -9.41 2.00
C TYR A 49 7.45 -9.16 3.37
N ILE A 50 8.08 -10.17 3.96
CA ILE A 50 8.68 -10.08 5.31
C ILE A 50 10.10 -9.53 5.23
N LEU A 51 10.84 -9.91 4.18
CA LEU A 51 12.24 -9.53 3.99
C LEU A 51 12.42 -8.25 3.16
N ASN A 52 11.33 -7.67 2.65
CA ASN A 52 11.39 -6.40 1.94
C ASN A 52 11.05 -5.24 2.89
N PRO A 53 12.05 -4.41 3.27
CA PRO A 53 11.87 -3.33 4.24
C PRO A 53 10.85 -2.27 3.78
N VAL A 54 10.61 -2.13 2.48
CA VAL A 54 9.60 -1.20 1.94
C VAL A 54 8.19 -1.67 2.28
N PHE A 55 7.91 -2.97 2.10
CA PHE A 55 6.59 -3.53 2.45
C PHE A 55 6.33 -3.45 3.96
N LEU A 56 7.36 -3.72 4.76
CA LEU A 56 7.25 -3.62 6.22
C LEU A 56 6.94 -2.19 6.67
N ALA A 57 7.58 -1.19 6.05
CA ALA A 57 7.31 0.23 6.32
C ALA A 57 5.85 0.61 6.00
N TYR A 58 5.30 0.14 4.87
CA TYR A 58 3.89 0.38 4.54
C TYR A 58 2.93 -0.28 5.54
N PHE A 59 3.19 -1.55 5.91
CA PHE A 59 2.34 -2.26 6.87
C PHE A 59 2.34 -1.59 8.25
N ILE A 60 3.51 -1.22 8.75
CA ILE A 60 3.64 -0.52 10.04
C ILE A 60 2.99 0.86 9.95
N GLY A 61 3.23 1.61 8.88
CA GLY A 61 2.66 2.95 8.70
C GLY A 61 1.13 2.93 8.66
N ILE A 62 0.54 2.04 7.85
CA ILE A 62 -0.92 1.88 7.78
C ILE A 62 -1.47 1.40 9.14
N GLY A 63 -0.79 0.45 9.79
CA GLY A 63 -1.18 -0.05 11.12
C GLY A 63 -1.23 1.07 12.16
N LEU A 64 -0.21 1.93 12.22
CA LEU A 64 -0.16 3.07 13.13
C LEU A 64 -1.27 4.09 12.84
N VAL A 65 -1.55 4.37 11.56
CA VAL A 65 -2.64 5.27 11.17
C VAL A 65 -3.99 4.71 11.62
N ILE A 66 -4.23 3.41 11.45
CA ILE A 66 -5.47 2.75 11.90
C ILE A 66 -5.58 2.80 13.42
N VAL A 67 -4.53 2.43 14.15
CA VAL A 67 -4.50 2.47 15.62
C VAL A 67 -4.79 3.88 16.13
N TYR A 68 -4.16 4.89 15.52
CA TYR A 68 -4.41 6.29 15.87
C TYR A 68 -5.84 6.72 15.57
N ALA A 69 -6.38 6.36 14.40
CA ALA A 69 -7.76 6.65 14.03
C ALA A 69 -8.76 6.00 15.01
N LEU A 70 -8.53 4.75 15.41
CA LEU A 70 -9.35 4.06 16.42
C LEU A 70 -9.25 4.73 17.80
N TYR A 71 -8.05 5.11 18.23
CA TYR A 71 -7.85 5.85 19.47
C TYR A 71 -8.64 7.16 19.48
N VAL A 72 -8.55 7.93 18.39
CA VAL A 72 -9.33 9.17 18.23
C VAL A 72 -10.83 8.88 18.22
N ALA A 73 -11.28 7.85 17.50
CA ALA A 73 -12.70 7.49 17.42
C ALA A 73 -13.31 7.02 18.75
N ILE A 74 -12.53 6.39 19.64
CA ILE A 74 -12.98 5.97 20.97
C ILE A 74 -12.97 7.13 21.97
N ARG A 75 -12.05 8.09 21.79
CA ARG A 75 -11.90 9.26 22.67
C ARG A 75 -12.81 10.44 22.29
N ALA A 76 -13.21 10.54 21.02
CA ALA A 76 -14.15 11.53 20.49
C ALA A 76 -15.60 11.21 20.88
#